data_AF-A0A920J5K0-F1
#
_entry.id   AF-A0A920J5K0-F1
#
_cell.length_a   1.000
_cell.length_b   1.000
_cell.length_c   1.000
_cell.angle_alpha   90.00
_cell.angle_beta   90.00
_cell.angle_gamma   90.00
#
_symmetry.space_group_name_H-M   'P 1'
#
loop_
_entity.id
_entity.type
_entity.pdbx_description
1 polymer ?
#
loop_
_entity_poly.entity_id
_entity_poly.type
_entity_poly.pdbx_seq_one_letter_code
_entity_poly.pdbx_strand_id
1 'polypeptide(L)'
;MTYLGMQIMVEGLALAAFGLMHQVTTEPLLKKLLRYVMSDEARHVAFGVLSLQEVYQDMTAKEVRERQEFAFEAGIRMRDRLLQQEVWDRMGCDVKKAVEHGLNILKMTRFLTSYSSQRSFQTAES
;
A
#
# COMPACT_ATOMS: atom_id res chain seq x y z
N MET A 1 4.50 -1.40 19.94
CA MET A 1 5.10 -0.59 18.85
C MET A 1 5.43 -1.45 17.62
N THR A 2 6.07 -2.61 17.78
CA THR A 2 6.46 -3.53 16.68
C THR A 2 5.27 -4.06 15.85
N TYR A 3 4.15 -4.41 16.50
CA TYR A 3 2.96 -4.95 15.82
C TYR A 3 2.24 -3.93 14.91
N LEU A 4 2.11 -2.67 15.37
CA LEU A 4 1.48 -1.59 14.62
C LEU A 4 2.23 -1.24 13.32
N GLY A 5 3.55 -1.17 13.40
CA GLY A 5 4.40 -0.76 12.28
C GLY A 5 4.56 -1.82 11.21
N MET A 6 4.54 -3.10 11.60
CA MET A 6 4.78 -4.20 10.66
C MET A 6 3.48 -4.68 10.01
N GLN A 7 2.39 -4.81 10.78
CA GLN A 7 1.16 -5.40 10.25
C GLN A 7 0.36 -4.36 9.45
N ILE A 8 -0.05 -3.24 10.05
CA ILE A 8 -0.91 -2.28 9.34
C ILE A 8 -0.18 -1.58 8.18
N MET A 9 1.06 -1.13 8.39
CA MET A 9 1.76 -0.36 7.36
C MET A 9 2.23 -1.27 6.22
N VAL A 10 3.03 -2.30 6.49
CA VAL A 10 3.66 -3.15 5.45
C VAL A 10 2.62 -3.96 4.69
N GLU A 11 1.67 -4.60 5.38
CA GLU A 11 0.65 -5.45 4.75
C GLU A 11 -0.34 -4.59 3.95
N GLY A 12 -0.69 -3.39 4.44
CA GLY A 12 -1.52 -2.44 3.71
C GLY A 12 -0.91 -1.99 2.37
N LEU A 13 0.40 -1.78 2.33
CA LEU A 13 1.11 -1.47 1.09
C LEU A 13 1.25 -2.70 0.18
N ALA A 14 1.47 -3.88 0.76
CA ALA A 14 1.52 -5.14 0.03
C ALA A 14 0.18 -5.38 -0.68
N LEU A 15 -0.96 -5.09 -0.04
CA LEU A 15 -2.28 -5.19 -0.64
C LEU A 15 -2.43 -4.29 -1.87
N ALA A 16 -1.90 -3.06 -1.84
CA ALA A 16 -1.91 -2.15 -2.98
C ALA A 16 -1.04 -2.64 -4.14
N ALA A 17 0.17 -3.14 -3.83
CA ALA A 17 1.08 -3.69 -4.82
C ALA A 17 0.54 -4.97 -5.48
N PHE A 18 0.07 -5.93 -4.67
CA PHE A 18 -0.54 -7.17 -5.15
C PHE A 18 -1.85 -6.92 -5.88
N GLY A 19 -2.63 -5.91 -5.46
CA GLY A 19 -3.82 -5.46 -6.19
C GLY A 19 -3.50 -4.99 -7.60
N LEU A 20 -2.45 -4.17 -7.77
CA LEU A 20 -1.98 -3.75 -9.09
C LEU A 20 -1.50 -4.95 -9.92
N MET A 21 -0.68 -5.83 -9.33
CA MET A 21 -0.19 -7.04 -10.00
C MET A 21 -1.34 -7.96 -10.45
N HIS A 22 -2.37 -8.10 -9.62
CA HIS A 22 -3.55 -8.91 -9.92
C HIS A 22 -4.38 -8.32 -11.09
N GLN A 23 -4.40 -6.99 -11.22
CA GLN A 23 -5.08 -6.32 -12.33
C GLN A 23 -4.35 -6.49 -13.66
N VAL A 24 -3.01 -6.41 -13.66
CA VAL A 24 -2.21 -6.44 -14.89
C VAL A 24 -1.85 -7.85 -15.35
N THR A 25 -1.78 -8.82 -14.43
CA THR A 25 -1.38 -10.19 -14.81
C THR A 25 -2.46 -10.88 -15.64
N THR A 26 -2.01 -11.57 -16.70
CA THR A 26 -2.84 -12.41 -17.57
C THR A 26 -2.74 -13.89 -17.22
N GLU A 27 -1.76 -14.28 -16.41
CA GLU A 27 -1.49 -15.68 -16.08
C GLU A 27 -2.50 -16.19 -15.02
N PRO A 28 -3.31 -17.22 -15.33
CA PRO A 28 -4.39 -17.67 -14.45
C PRO A 28 -3.96 -18.17 -13.06
N LEU A 29 -2.83 -18.88 -12.96
CA LEU A 29 -2.35 -19.42 -11.68
C LEU A 29 -1.89 -18.28 -10.75
N LEU A 30 -1.09 -17.35 -11.25
CA LEU A 30 -0.59 -16.19 -10.54
C LEU A 30 -1.76 -15.31 -10.08
N LYS A 31 -2.78 -15.13 -10.92
CA LYS A 31 -3.99 -14.40 -10.54
C LYS A 31 -4.71 -15.06 -9.35
N LYS A 32 -4.83 -16.39 -9.37
CA LYS A 32 -5.43 -17.16 -8.27
C LYS A 32 -4.59 -17.08 -6.99
N LEU A 33 -3.27 -17.15 -7.09
CA LEU A 33 -2.35 -17.01 -5.95
C LEU A 33 -2.43 -15.61 -5.33
N LEU A 34 -2.37 -14.56 -6.15
CA LEU A 34 -2.49 -13.18 -5.70
C LEU A 34 -3.80 -12.94 -4.95
N ARG A 35 -4.91 -13.53 -5.40
CA ARG A 35 -6.19 -13.43 -4.69
C ARG A 35 -6.13 -14.04 -3.28
N TYR A 36 -5.44 -15.17 -3.10
CA TYR A 36 -5.28 -15.79 -1.78
C TYR A 36 -4.39 -14.95 -0.87
N VAL A 37 -3.27 -14.46 -1.38
CA VAL A 37 -2.37 -13.55 -0.63
C VAL A 37 -3.14 -12.30 -0.19
N MET A 38 -3.85 -11.64 -1.11
CA MET A 38 -4.66 -10.46 -0.78
C MET A 38 -5.72 -10.76 0.30
N SER A 39 -6.32 -11.96 0.30
CA SER A 39 -7.31 -12.36 1.31
C SER A 39 -6.69 -12.61 2.70
N ASP A 40 -5.43 -13.03 2.73
CA ASP A 40 -4.68 -13.24 3.97
C ASP A 40 -4.22 -11.90 4.56
N GLU A 41 -3.60 -11.04 3.74
CA GLU A 41 -3.17 -9.72 4.17
C GLU A 41 -4.34 -8.82 4.60
N ALA A 42 -5.50 -8.92 3.93
CA ALA A 42 -6.70 -8.21 4.39
C ALA A 42 -7.16 -8.65 5.79
N ARG A 43 -6.99 -9.93 6.14
CA ARG A 43 -7.26 -10.42 7.50
C ARG A 43 -6.23 -9.92 8.50
N HIS A 44 -4.94 -9.89 8.13
CA HIS A 44 -3.89 -9.37 9.01
C HIS A 44 -4.07 -7.87 9.29
N VAL A 45 -4.40 -7.07 8.26
CA VAL A 45 -4.73 -5.65 8.40
C VAL A 45 -5.94 -5.46 9.32
N ALA A 46 -7.03 -6.21 9.10
CA ALA A 46 -8.23 -6.11 9.92
C ALA A 46 -7.95 -6.49 11.39
N PHE A 47 -7.19 -7.56 11.62
CA PHE A 47 -6.76 -7.95 12.96
C PHE A 47 -5.91 -6.88 13.63
N GLY A 48 -4.97 -6.26 12.90
CA GLY A 48 -4.15 -5.17 13.40
C GLY A 48 -5.00 -3.98 13.83
N VAL A 49 -5.95 -3.53 12.98
CA VAL A 49 -6.86 -2.42 13.31
C VAL A 49 -7.65 -2.71 14.58
N LEU A 50 -8.27 -3.88 14.68
CA LEU A 50 -9.08 -4.26 15.85
C LEU A 50 -8.22 -4.36 17.13
N SER A 51 -7.06 -4.99 17.04
CA SER A 51 -6.16 -5.18 18.20
C SER A 51 -5.57 -3.88 18.74
N LEU A 52 -5.49 -2.85 17.89
CA LEU A 52 -4.93 -1.55 18.26
C LEU A 52 -5.99 -0.53 18.63
N GLN A 53 -7.26 -0.80 18.35
CA GLN A 53 -8.35 0.14 18.58
C GLN A 53 -8.44 0.55 20.06
N GLU A 54 -8.44 -0.41 20.99
CA GLU A 54 -8.48 -0.15 22.44
C GLU A 54 -7.20 0.54 22.92
N VAL A 55 -6.05 0.10 22.39
CA VAL A 55 -4.74 0.66 22.74
C VAL A 55 -4.62 2.15 22.38
N TYR A 56 -5.26 2.58 21.29
CA TYR A 56 -5.27 3.99 20.88
C TYR A 56 -6.25 4.87 21.68
N GLN A 57 -7.25 4.29 22.34
CA GLN A 57 -8.22 5.07 23.13
C GLN A 57 -7.59 5.67 24.38
N ASP A 58 -6.64 4.96 24.99
CA ASP A 58 -5.97 5.37 26.23
C ASP A 58 -4.65 6.12 26.00
N MET A 59 -4.30 6.42 24.74
CA MET A 59 -3.04 7.10 24.43
C MET A 59 -3.10 8.60 24.64
N THR A 60 -2.00 9.14 25.17
CA THR A 60 -1.79 10.59 25.22
C THR A 60 -1.50 11.16 23.83
N ALA A 61 -1.76 12.45 23.64
CA ALA A 61 -1.44 13.14 22.39
C ALA A 61 0.04 13.03 22.00
N LYS A 62 0.95 12.97 22.98
CA LYS A 62 2.39 12.79 22.74
C LYS A 62 2.69 11.41 22.13
N GLU A 63 2.11 10.34 22.69
CA GLU A 63 2.31 8.97 22.21
C GLU A 63 1.71 8.75 20.83
N VAL A 64 0.57 9.37 20.54
CA VAL A 64 -0.02 9.39 19.19
C VAL A 64 0.92 10.07 18.20
N ARG A 65 1.51 11.21 18.58
CA ARG A 65 2.44 11.95 17.72
C ARG A 65 3.69 11.14 17.39
N GLU A 66 4.30 10.48 18.37
CA GLU A 66 5.47 9.60 18.16
C GLU A 66 5.15 8.47 17.16
N ARG A 67 3.92 7.94 17.17
CA ARG A 67 3.46 6.91 16.23
C ARG A 67 3.19 7.46 14.83
N GLN A 68 2.67 8.68 14.73
CA GLN A 68 2.50 9.37 13.45
C GLN A 68 3.85 9.60 12.76
N GLU A 69 4.85 10.06 13.52
CA GLU A 69 6.22 10.25 13.02
C GLU A 69 6.82 8.91 12.56
N PHE A 70 6.65 7.85 13.35
CA PHE A 70 7.05 6.50 12.95
C PHE A 70 6.37 6.06 11.64
N ALA A 71 5.04 6.23 11.54
CA ALA A 71 4.28 5.84 10.35
C ALA A 71 4.70 6.63 9.11
N PHE A 72 5.02 7.92 9.27
CA PHE A 72 5.54 8.75 8.19
C PHE A 72 6.89 8.23 7.68
N GLU A 73 7.85 8.03 8.58
CA GLU A 73 9.18 7.51 8.24
C GLU A 73 9.12 6.11 7.60
N ALA A 74 8.26 5.24 8.13
CA ALA A 74 8.01 3.93 7.56
C ALA A 74 7.43 4.05 6.14
N GLY A 75 6.46 4.94 5.92
CA GLY A 75 5.86 5.20 4.62
C GLY A 75 6.88 5.66 3.57
N ILE A 76 7.83 6.53 3.95
CA ILE A 76 8.91 6.97 3.06
C ILE A 76 9.83 5.79 2.68
N ARG A 77 10.29 5.02 3.65
CA ARG A 77 11.17 3.85 3.39
C ARG A 77 10.48 2.82 2.50
N MET A 78 9.19 2.58 2.75
CA MET A 78 8.41 1.62 1.99
C MET A 78 8.14 2.07 0.54
N ARG A 79 7.88 3.37 0.32
CA ARG A 79 7.83 3.97 -1.02
C ARG A 79 9.12 3.70 -1.79
N ASP A 80 10.27 3.96 -1.16
CA ASP A 80 11.57 3.79 -1.81
C ASP A 80 11.84 2.32 -2.17
N ARG A 81 11.34 1.39 -1.34
CA ARG A 81 11.42 -0.06 -1.63
C ARG A 81 10.52 -0.49 -2.79
N LEU A 82 9.31 0.05 -2.90
CA LEU A 82 8.41 -0.24 -4.03
C LEU A 82 8.96 0.21 -5.39
N LEU A 83 9.82 1.22 -5.40
CA LEU A 83 10.45 1.69 -6.63
C LEU A 83 11.58 0.74 -7.11
N GLN A 84 11.92 -0.28 -6.31
CA GLN A 84 12.80 -1.40 -6.67
C GLN A 84 14.14 -0.97 -7.29
N GLN A 85 14.72 0.13 -6.80
CA GLN A 85 15.93 0.75 -7.34
C GLN A 85 17.10 -0.24 -7.48
N GLU A 86 17.32 -1.07 -6.47
CA GLU A 86 18.35 -2.13 -6.47
C GLU A 86 18.14 -3.19 -7.56
N VAL A 87 16.88 -3.49 -7.90
CA VAL A 87 16.54 -4.47 -8.94
C VAL A 87 16.84 -3.88 -10.31
N TRP A 88 16.45 -2.62 -10.54
CA TRP A 88 16.76 -1.90 -11.78
C TRP A 88 18.27 -1.77 -12.01
N ASP A 89 19.01 -1.42 -10.96
CA ASP A 89 20.48 -1.33 -10.99
C ASP A 89 21.11 -2.67 -11.39
N ARG A 90 20.70 -3.77 -10.75
CA ARG A 90 21.19 -5.13 -11.08
C ARG A 90 20.80 -5.60 -12.47
N MET A 91 19.69 -5.12 -13.02
CA MET A 91 19.28 -5.40 -14.40
C MET A 91 19.97 -4.48 -15.43
N GLY A 92 20.90 -3.61 -15.00
CA GLY A 92 21.63 -2.70 -15.88
C GLY A 92 20.77 -1.55 -16.42
N CYS A 93 19.64 -1.25 -15.77
CA CYS A 93 18.73 -0.18 -16.19
C CYS A 93 19.15 1.17 -15.58
N ASP A 94 18.81 2.27 -16.27
CA ASP A 94 18.92 3.62 -15.72
C ASP A 94 17.91 3.80 -14.57
N VAL A 95 18.41 3.71 -13.34
CA VAL A 95 17.60 3.77 -12.12
C VAL A 95 16.78 5.06 -12.04
N LYS A 96 17.34 6.20 -12.47
CA LYS A 96 16.63 7.49 -12.39
C LYS A 96 15.40 7.48 -13.29
N LYS A 97 15.56 7.00 -14.53
CA LYS A 97 14.45 6.88 -15.48
C LYS A 97 13.41 5.85 -15.03
N ALA A 98 13.85 4.72 -14.49
CA ALA A 98 12.95 3.68 -13.98
C ALA A 98 12.11 4.19 -12.79
N VAL A 99 12.73 4.91 -11.86
CA VAL A 99 12.05 5.55 -10.72
C VAL A 99 11.07 6.61 -11.19
N GLU A 100 11.46 7.47 -12.12
CA GLU A 100 10.60 8.51 -12.66
C GLU A 100 9.35 7.92 -13.34
N HIS A 101 9.52 6.86 -14.13
CA HIS A 101 8.40 6.11 -14.70
C HIS A 101 7.51 5.47 -13.64
N GLY A 102 8.08 4.81 -12.63
CA GLY A 102 7.32 4.20 -11.54
C GLY A 102 6.48 5.23 -10.76
N LEU A 103 7.04 6.40 -10.47
CA LEU A 103 6.33 7.49 -9.81
C LEU A 103 5.19 8.06 -10.68
N ASN A 104 5.39 8.15 -12.00
CA ASN A 104 4.37 8.62 -12.92
C ASN A 104 3.19 7.64 -13.02
N ILE A 105 3.47 6.33 -13.01
CA ILE A 105 2.42 5.29 -12.96
C ILE A 105 1.61 5.41 -11.66
N LEU A 106 2.27 5.53 -10.51
CA LEU A 106 1.61 5.69 -9.21
C LEU A 106 0.70 6.93 -9.15
N LYS A 107 1.14 8.05 -9.74
CA LYS A 107 0.32 9.28 -9.86
C LYS A 107 -0.92 9.06 -10.74
N MET A 108 -0.76 8.37 -11.87
CA MET A 108 -1.86 8.07 -12.79
C MET A 108 -2.91 7.16 -12.15
N THR A 109 -2.49 6.12 -11.42
CA THR A 109 -3.42 5.22 -10.72
C THR A 109 -4.25 5.99 -9.69
N ARG A 110 -3.66 6.92 -8.94
CA ARG A 110 -4.39 7.76 -7.98
C ARG A 110 -5.42 8.68 -8.67
N PHE A 111 -5.12 9.18 -9.87
CA PHE A 111 -6.07 9.95 -10.67
C PHE A 111 -7.27 9.10 -11.11
N LEU A 112 -7.04 7.89 -11.61
CA LEU A 112 -8.10 6.99 -12.07
C LEU A 112 -9.00 6.47 -10.93
N THR A 113 -8.45 6.20 -9.74
CA THR A 113 -9.24 5.78 -8.58
C THR A 113 -10.09 6.92 -8.02
N SER A 114 -9.57 8.15 -7.97
CA SER A 114 -10.35 9.34 -7.58
C SER A 114 -11.44 9.67 -8.60
N TYR A 115 -11.15 9.53 -9.90
CA TYR A 115 -12.10 9.80 -10.98
C TYR A 115 -13.22 8.77 -11.06
N SER A 116 -12.93 7.49 -10.86
CA SER A 116 -13.94 6.43 -10.79
C SER A 116 -14.84 6.56 -9.56
N SER A 117 -14.29 6.97 -8.41
CA SER A 117 -15.05 7.24 -7.18
C SER A 117 -15.98 8.45 -7.30
N GLN A 118 -15.61 9.47 -8.09
CA GLN A 118 -16.48 10.62 -8.39
C GLN A 118 -17.62 10.27 -9.35
N ARG A 119 -17.40 9.33 -10.29
CA ARG A 119 -18.40 8.91 -11.28
C ARG A 119 -19.49 8.01 -10.69
N SER A 120 -19.14 7.17 -9.70
CA SER A 120 -20.11 6.37 -8.96
C SER A 120 -20.99 7.20 -8.01
N PHE A 121 -20.55 8.40 -7.60
CA PHE A 121 -21.39 9.34 -6.85
C PHE A 121 -22.43 10.03 -7.76
N GLN A 122 -22.05 10.44 -8.98
CA GLN A 122 -22.96 11.11 -9.92
C GLN A 122 -24.02 10.19 -10.56
N THR A 123 -23.85 8.87 -10.50
CA THR A 123 -24.81 7.88 -11.03
C THR A 123 -25.76 7.33 -9.96
N ALA A 124 -25.55 7.68 -8.69
CA ALA A 124 -26.43 7.31 -7.58
C ALA A 124 -27.49 8.39 -7.27
N GLU A 125 -27.41 9.57 -7.90
CA GLU A 125 -28.34 10.70 -7.75
C GLU A 125 -29.24 10.94 -9.00
N SER A 126 -29.28 9.97 -9.93
CA SER A 126 -30.12 10.00 -11.15
C SER A 126 -31.09 8.83 -11.18
#